data_AF-A0ABC8B472-F1
#
_entry.id   AF-A0ABC8B472-F1
#
_cell.length_a   1.000
_cell.length_b   1.000
_cell.length_c   1.000
_cell.angle_alpha   90.00
_cell.angle_beta   90.00
_cell.angle_gamma   90.00
#
_symmetry.space_group_name_H-M   'P 1'
#
loop_
_entity.id
_entity.type
_entity.pdbx_description
1 polymer ?
#
loop_
_entity_poly.entity_id
_entity_poly.type
_entity_poly.pdbx_seq_one_letter_code
_entity_poly.pdbx_strand_id
1 'polypeptide(L)' 'MNSAAAAAIPMKWVGPLRISGNFAEAEIEVPLATYETPLWPSVGRGAKVSMA' A
#
# COMPACT_ATOMS: atom_id res chain seq x y z
N MET A 1 -35.32 1.82 5.79
CA MET A 1 -33.96 2.30 5.47
C MET A 1 -33.16 1.10 5.03
N ASN A 2 -32.67 1.10 3.79
CA ASN A 2 -31.81 0.00 3.32
C ASN A 2 -30.44 0.21 3.97
N SER A 3 -30.14 -0.52 5.05
CA SER A 3 -28.84 -0.43 5.72
C SER A 3 -27.76 -0.82 4.72
N ALA A 4 -26.80 0.07 4.47
CA ALA A 4 -25.66 -0.25 3.62
C ALA A 4 -24.86 -1.37 4.29
N ALA A 5 -24.89 -2.57 3.69
CA ALA A 5 -24.05 -3.67 4.14
C ALA A 5 -22.58 -3.34 3.85
N ALA A 6 -21.69 -3.64 4.80
CA ALA A 6 -20.26 -3.45 4.66
C ALA A 6 -19.54 -4.80 4.63
N ALA A 7 -18.50 -4.91 3.80
CA ALA A 7 -17.60 -6.06 3.76
C ALA A 7 -16.21 -5.66 4.26
N ALA A 8 -15.64 -6.44 5.17
CA ALA A 8 -14.31 -6.18 5.71
C ALA A 8 -13.23 -6.76 4.80
N ILE A 9 -12.32 -5.92 4.31
CA ILE A 9 -11.15 -6.32 3.51
C ILE A 9 -9.90 -6.25 4.40
N PRO A 10 -9.07 -7.30 4.47
CA PRO A 10 -7.79 -7.26 5.15
C PRO A 10 -6.89 -6.16 4.59
N MET A 11 -6.25 -5.39 5.47
CA MET A 11 -5.36 -4.28 5.10
C MET A 11 -4.01 -4.41 5.81
N LYS A 12 -2.94 -4.02 5.12
CA LYS A 12 -1.60 -3.86 5.70
C LYS A 12 -0.95 -2.58 5.22
N TRP A 13 -0.14 -1.98 6.07
CA TRP A 13 0.77 -0.91 5.69
C TRP A 13 1.99 -1.50 5.00
N VAL A 14 2.39 -0.94 3.86
CA VAL A 14 3.53 -1.39 3.06
C VAL A 14 4.42 -0.19 2.76
N GLY A 15 5.72 -0.30 3.03
CA GLY A 15 6.67 0.79 2.83
C GLY A 15 8.06 0.52 3.46
N PRO A 16 8.93 1.55 3.48
CA PRO A 16 8.72 2.88 2.88
C PRO A 16 8.84 2.83 1.35
N LEU A 17 7.92 3.50 0.65
CA LEU A 17 8.03 3.79 -0.79
C LEU A 17 8.76 5.13 -0.94
N ARG A 18 9.82 5.17 -1.75
CA ARG A 18 10.40 6.43 -2.20
C ARG A 18 9.53 7.03 -3.30
N ILE A 19 8.91 8.15 -3.02
CA ILE A 19 8.21 8.98 -4.01
C ILE A 19 9.12 10.15 -4.35
N SER A 20 9.41 10.34 -5.63
CA SER A 20 10.17 11.47 -6.14
C SER A 20 9.47 12.05 -7.37
N GLY A 21 9.56 13.38 -7.52
CA GLY A 21 8.98 14.10 -8.64
C GLY A 21 8.74 15.57 -8.31
N ASN A 22 8.24 16.33 -9.29
CA ASN A 22 8.09 17.78 -9.18
C ASN A 22 7.20 18.25 -8.01
N PHE A 23 6.31 17.38 -7.51
CA PHE A 23 5.33 17.74 -6.49
C PHE A 23 5.72 17.26 -5.09
N ALA A 24 6.47 16.15 -4.98
CA ALA A 24 6.80 15.56 -3.70
C ALA A 24 8.08 14.74 -3.77
N GLU A 25 8.88 14.86 -2.72
CA GLU A 25 9.98 13.97 -2.40
C GLU A 25 9.75 13.46 -0.98
N ALA A 26 9.41 12.17 -0.85
CA ALA A 26 8.99 11.60 0.43
C ALA A 26 9.25 10.10 0.50
N GLU A 27 9.42 9.61 1.73
CA GLU A 27 9.41 8.20 2.07
C GLU A 27 8.15 7.92 2.87
N ILE A 28 7.23 7.12 2.34
CA ILE A 28 5.92 6.92 2.96
C ILE A 28 5.53 5.44 3.02
N GLU A 29 4.84 5.05 4.09
CA GLU A 29 4.07 3.81 4.11
C GLU A 29 2.67 4.04 3.54
N VAL A 30 2.17 3.09 2.76
CA VAL A 30 0.84 3.17 2.15
C VAL A 30 -0.07 2.05 2.67
N PRO A 31 -1.36 2.33 2.93
CA PRO A 31 -2.32 1.30 3.31
C PRO A 31 -2.77 0.53 2.06
N LEU A 32 -2.64 -0.80 2.08
CA LEU A 32 -3.05 -1.67 0.98
C LEU A 32 -4.04 -2.73 1.47
N ALA A 33 -5.28 -2.67 0.97
CA ALA A 33 -6.34 -3.63 1.28
C ALA A 33 -6.53 -4.62 0.13
N THR A 34 -6.42 -5.91 0.41
CA THR A 34 -6.54 -6.98 -0.61
C THR A 34 -6.77 -8.35 0.02
N TYR A 35 -7.34 -9.27 -0.75
CA TYR A 35 -7.34 -10.71 -0.44
C TYR A 35 -6.21 -11.47 -1.16
N GLU A 36 -5.50 -10.83 -2.08
CA GLU A 36 -4.39 -11.44 -2.80
C GLU A 36 -3.13 -11.45 -1.93
N THR A 37 -2.91 -12.56 -1.21
CA THR A 37 -1.72 -12.79 -0.39
C THR A 37 -0.39 -12.37 -1.04
N PRO A 38 -0.10 -12.63 -2.34
CA PRO A 38 1.20 -12.27 -2.91
C PRO A 38 1.39 -10.77 -3.13
N LEU A 39 0.34 -9.94 -3.08
CA LEU A 39 0.43 -8.53 -3.43
C LEU A 39 1.28 -7.74 -2.42
N TRP A 40 1.04 -7.90 -1.11
CA TRP A 40 1.83 -7.20 -0.08
C TRP A 40 3.34 -7.49 -0.13
N PRO A 41 3.81 -8.76 -0.14
CA PRO A 41 5.25 -9.02 -0.24
C PRO A 41 5.82 -8.60 -1.60
N SER A 42 5.02 -8.57 -2.68
CA SER A 42 5.47 -8.05 -3.98
C SER A 42 5.72 -6.54 -3.94
N VAL A 43 4.73 -5.76 -3.50
CA VAL A 43 4.86 -4.30 -3.35
C VAL A 43 5.98 -3.96 -2.36
N GLY A 44 6.08 -4.70 -1.25
CA GLY A 44 7.16 -4.50 -0.27
C GLY A 44 8.56 -4.74 -0.82
N ARG A 45 8.74 -5.65 -1.80
CA ARG A 45 10.02 -5.78 -2.53
C ARG A 45 10.27 -4.57 -3.43
N GLY A 46 9.27 -4.13 -4.18
CA GLY A 46 9.37 -2.92 -5.02
C GLY A 46 9.73 -1.68 -4.21
N ALA A 47 9.13 -1.50 -3.03
CA ALA A 47 9.45 -0.44 -2.09
C ALA A 47 10.93 -0.45 -1.69
N LYS A 48 11.48 -1.62 -1.35
CA LYS A 48 12.91 -1.76 -1.03
C LYS A 48 13.82 -1.43 -2.21
N VAL A 49 13.45 -1.82 -3.42
CA VAL A 49 14.21 -1.47 -4.64
C VAL A 49 14.19 0.03 -4.89
N SER A 50 13.09 0.73 -4.60
CA SER A 50 13.00 2.19 -4.76
C SER A 50 13.93 2.99 -3.84
N MET A 51 14.53 2.32 -2.85
CA MET A 51 15.43 2.93 -1.86
C MET A 51 16.92 2.71 -2.17
N ALA A 52 17.24 1.91 -3.19
CA ALA A 52 18.60 1.65 -3.66
C ALA A 52 19.02 2.68 -4.72
#